data_AF-A0AAV3YAI5-F1
#
_entry.id   AF-A0AAV3YAI5-F1
#
_cell.length_a   1.000
_cell.length_b   1.000
_cell.length_c   1.000
_cell.angle_alpha   90.00
_cell.angle_beta   90.00
_cell.angle_gamma   90.00
#
_symmetry.space_group_name_H-M   'P 1'
#
loop_
_entity.id
_entity.type
_entity.pdbx_description
1 polymer ?
#
loop_
_entity_poly.entity_id
_entity_poly.type
_entity_poly.pdbx_seq_one_letter_code
_entity_poly.pdbx_strand_id
1 'polypeptide(L)'
;KHAHTILSTQCCYDEEQLMLVHVYEALRTLWKDRGVRTAVARGYEYELNDSAIYYFENMERLCSLKYVPTPTDVLRARVRTTGVIETWFKMEDVMIKMFDVGGQRSERRKWIQCFDNVKCVLFVVAISAYDMCLIEDPSMVNLKIVSINFST
;
A
#
# COMPACT_ATOMS: atom_id res chain seq x y z
N LYS A 1 2.32 -23.31 17.32
CA LYS A 1 2.80 -24.03 16.11
C LYS A 1 2.72 -23.15 14.85
N HIS A 2 1.55 -22.70 14.40
CA HIS A 2 1.41 -21.88 13.19
C HIS A 2 2.14 -20.53 13.24
N ALA A 3 2.13 -19.84 14.39
CA ALA A 3 2.92 -18.61 14.56
C ALA A 3 4.43 -18.86 14.38
N HIS A 4 4.96 -19.94 14.96
CA HIS A 4 6.36 -20.31 14.75
C HIS A 4 6.63 -20.58 13.27
N THR A 5 5.76 -21.32 12.57
CA THR A 5 5.90 -21.54 11.13
C THR A 5 6.13 -20.23 10.39
N ILE A 6 5.24 -19.24 10.56
CA ILE A 6 5.38 -17.94 9.89
C ILE A 6 6.67 -17.21 10.29
N LEU A 7 6.96 -17.14 11.59
CA LEU A 7 8.13 -16.41 12.09
C LEU A 7 9.47 -17.07 11.74
N SER A 8 9.48 -18.38 11.51
CA SER A 8 10.69 -19.13 11.11
C SER A 8 10.90 -19.21 9.60
N THR A 9 9.86 -18.95 8.81
CA THR A 9 9.92 -19.02 7.35
C THR A 9 10.66 -17.81 6.79
N GLN A 10 11.77 -18.05 6.09
CA GLN A 10 12.56 -16.97 5.46
C GLN A 10 11.91 -16.41 4.18
N CYS A 11 11.20 -17.26 3.43
CA CYS A 11 10.53 -16.89 2.19
C CYS A 11 9.11 -17.48 2.16
N CYS A 12 8.11 -16.65 1.90
CA CYS A 12 6.70 -17.07 1.90
C CYS A 12 6.23 -17.69 0.58
N TYR A 13 7.08 -17.65 -0.45
CA TYR A 13 6.78 -18.09 -1.81
C TYR A 13 7.90 -18.98 -2.37
N ASP A 14 7.57 -19.78 -3.38
CA ASP A 14 8.52 -20.60 -4.13
C ASP A 14 9.16 -19.85 -5.30
N GLU A 15 9.94 -20.57 -6.12
CA GLU A 15 10.62 -20.02 -7.30
C GLU A 15 9.64 -19.50 -8.36
N GLU A 16 8.41 -20.02 -8.39
CA GLU A 16 7.33 -19.60 -9.29
C GLU A 16 6.51 -18.44 -8.72
N GLN A 17 6.94 -17.85 -7.60
CA GLN A 17 6.23 -16.78 -6.87
C GLN A 17 4.86 -17.22 -6.32
N LEU A 18 4.64 -18.52 -6.14
CA LEU A 18 3.43 -19.07 -5.52
C LEU A 18 3.61 -19.17 -4.01
N MET A 19 2.55 -18.87 -3.25
CA MET A 19 2.60 -18.93 -1.79
C MET A 19 2.78 -20.37 -1.32
N LEU A 20 3.75 -20.60 -0.42
CA LEU A 20 4.00 -21.92 0.15
C LEU A 20 2.78 -22.41 0.93
N VAL A 21 2.35 -23.64 0.64
CA VAL A 21 1.12 -24.22 1.20
C VAL A 21 1.07 -24.17 2.73
N HIS A 22 2.19 -24.51 3.39
CA HIS A 22 2.26 -24.50 4.86
C HIS A 22 2.17 -23.08 5.46
N VAL A 23 2.61 -22.05 4.71
CA VAL A 23 2.50 -20.64 5.12
C VAL A 23 1.04 -20.19 4.97
N TYR A 24 0.41 -20.49 3.83
CA TYR A 24 -1.01 -20.23 3.60
C TYR A 24 -1.90 -20.86 4.68
N GLU A 25 -1.69 -22.14 4.99
CA GLU A 25 -2.45 -22.84 6.03
C GLU A 25 -2.24 -22.23 7.43
N ALA A 26 -1.00 -21.84 7.74
CA ALA A 26 -0.68 -21.18 9.01
C ALA A 26 -1.38 -19.82 9.11
N LEU A 27 -1.31 -18.99 8.06
CA LEU A 27 -1.98 -17.69 7.99
C LEU A 27 -3.49 -17.82 8.10
N ARG A 28 -4.09 -18.74 7.33
CA ARG A 28 -5.53 -19.02 7.36
C ARG A 28 -6.00 -19.46 8.75
N THR A 29 -5.21 -20.28 9.43
CA THR A 29 -5.55 -20.78 10.78
C THR A 29 -5.43 -19.66 11.81
N LEU A 30 -4.37 -18.86 11.75
CA LEU A 30 -4.18 -17.71 12.64
C LEU A 30 -5.25 -16.64 12.43
N TRP A 31 -5.69 -16.39 11.20
CA TRP A 31 -6.74 -15.41 10.95
C TRP A 31 -8.10 -15.80 11.54
N LYS A 32 -8.35 -17.10 11.72
CA LYS A 32 -9.54 -17.62 12.43
C LYS A 32 -9.44 -17.47 13.95
N ASP A 33 -8.25 -17.24 14.49
CA ASP A 33 -8.05 -17.07 15.93
C ASP A 33 -8.58 -15.71 16.42
N ARG A 34 -9.30 -15.75 17.55
CA ARG A 34 -9.90 -14.54 18.14
C ARG A 34 -8.84 -13.58 18.66
N GLY A 35 -7.74 -14.08 19.23
CA GLY A 35 -6.65 -13.26 19.74
C GLY A 35 -5.98 -12.48 18.60
N VAL A 36 -5.69 -13.14 17.49
CA VAL A 36 -5.15 -12.50 16.28
C VAL A 36 -6.08 -11.42 15.73
N ARG A 37 -7.38 -11.71 15.60
CA ARG A 37 -8.37 -10.71 15.15
C ARG A 37 -8.48 -9.52 16.12
N THR A 38 -8.37 -9.77 17.42
CA THR A 38 -8.38 -8.72 18.45
C THR A 38 -7.13 -7.85 18.39
N ALA A 39 -5.96 -8.46 18.13
CA ALA A 39 -4.72 -7.72 17.91
C ALA A 39 -4.84 -6.83 16.67
N VAL A 40 -5.29 -7.39 15.53
CA VAL A 40 -5.50 -6.64 14.28
C VAL A 40 -6.48 -5.47 14.44
N ALA A 41 -7.52 -5.60 15.27
CA ALA A 41 -8.42 -4.49 15.58
C ALA A 41 -7.74 -3.33 16.33
N ARG A 42 -6.64 -3.62 17.04
CA ARG A 42 -5.74 -2.65 17.69
C ARG A 42 -4.56 -2.29 16.79
N GLY A 43 -4.67 -2.54 15.48
CA GLY A 43 -3.62 -2.30 14.51
C GLY A 43 -3.19 -0.83 14.39
N TYR A 44 -3.90 0.12 14.99
CA TYR A 44 -3.47 1.51 15.11
C TYR A 44 -2.33 1.71 16.12
N GLU A 45 -2.12 0.76 17.05
CA GLU A 45 -1.04 0.82 18.05
C GLU A 45 0.34 0.46 17.47
N TYR A 46 0.38 -0.06 16.25
CA TYR A 46 1.59 -0.50 15.57
C TYR A 46 1.47 -0.28 14.06
N GLU A 47 2.52 -0.53 13.29
CA GLU A 47 2.47 -0.31 11.84
C GLU A 47 1.78 -1.48 11.11
N LEU A 48 0.44 -1.50 11.13
CA LEU A 48 -0.34 -2.42 10.31
C LEU A 48 -0.70 -1.80 8.96
N ASN A 49 -0.69 -2.61 7.89
CA ASN A 49 -1.10 -2.16 6.56
C ASN A 49 -2.64 -1.99 6.51
N ASP A 50 -3.13 -0.85 6.02
CA ASP A 50 -4.57 -0.57 5.85
C ASP A 50 -5.32 -1.64 5.03
N SER A 51 -4.65 -2.26 4.07
CA SER A 51 -5.19 -3.35 3.24
C SER A 51 -5.08 -4.73 3.89
N ALA A 52 -4.49 -4.87 5.08
CA ALA A 52 -4.23 -6.18 5.71
C ALA A 52 -5.51 -7.01 5.86
N ILE A 53 -6.58 -6.40 6.39
CA ILE A 53 -7.87 -7.08 6.60
C ILE A 53 -8.41 -7.62 5.27
N TYR A 54 -8.36 -6.81 4.22
CA TYR A 54 -8.80 -7.22 2.88
C TYR A 54 -8.03 -8.44 2.36
N TYR A 55 -6.71 -8.44 2.52
CA TYR A 55 -5.90 -9.58 2.09
C TYR A 55 -6.20 -10.83 2.89
N PHE A 56 -6.37 -10.72 4.21
CA PHE A 56 -6.71 -11.87 5.04
C PHE A 56 -8.11 -12.42 4.75
N GLU A 57 -9.08 -11.56 4.46
CA GLU A 57 -10.44 -11.99 4.09
C GLU A 57 -10.52 -12.59 2.68
N ASN A 58 -9.65 -12.17 1.76
CA ASN A 58 -9.62 -12.64 0.37
C ASN A 58 -8.51 -13.67 0.09
N MET A 59 -7.80 -14.14 1.13
CA MET A 59 -6.60 -14.94 1.00
C MET A 59 -6.79 -16.20 0.13
N GLU A 60 -7.94 -16.87 0.25
CA GLU A 60 -8.24 -18.06 -0.55
C GLU A 60 -8.27 -17.77 -2.06
N ARG A 61 -8.81 -16.61 -2.46
CA ARG A 61 -8.82 -16.17 -3.86
C ARG A 61 -7.42 -15.72 -4.31
N LEU A 62 -6.71 -14.99 -3.44
CA LEU A 62 -5.40 -14.40 -3.74
C LEU A 62 -4.28 -15.44 -3.85
N CYS A 63 -4.35 -16.51 -3.07
CA CYS A 63 -3.35 -17.59 -3.06
C CYS A 63 -3.71 -18.74 -4.03
N SER A 64 -4.76 -18.59 -4.83
CA SER A 64 -5.15 -19.59 -5.83
C SER A 64 -4.18 -19.61 -7.01
N LEU A 65 -3.87 -20.80 -7.53
CA LEU A 65 -3.07 -20.97 -8.76
C LEU A 65 -3.71 -20.33 -10.00
N LYS A 66 -5.02 -20.06 -9.95
CA LYS A 66 -5.78 -19.41 -11.04
C LYS A 66 -6.07 -17.95 -10.75
N TYR A 67 -5.36 -17.35 -9.80
CA TYR A 67 -5.57 -15.96 -9.40
C TYR A 67 -5.32 -15.02 -10.58
N VAL A 68 -6.30 -14.15 -10.84
CA VAL A 68 -6.18 -13.00 -11.74
C VAL A 68 -6.47 -11.75 -10.93
N PRO A 69 -5.55 -10.77 -10.87
CA PRO A 69 -5.75 -9.54 -10.11
C PRO A 69 -6.99 -8.77 -10.57
N THR A 70 -7.82 -8.39 -9.62
CA THR A 70 -8.91 -7.44 -9.85
C THR A 70 -8.39 -6.00 -9.75
N PRO A 71 -9.09 -5.01 -10.33
CA PRO A 71 -8.75 -3.60 -10.10
C PRO A 71 -8.68 -3.24 -8.62
N THR A 72 -9.51 -3.86 -7.77
CA THR A 72 -9.47 -3.63 -6.31
C THR A 72 -8.20 -4.18 -5.68
N ASP A 73 -7.70 -5.34 -6.13
CA ASP A 73 -6.43 -5.89 -5.64
C ASP A 73 -5.26 -4.97 -5.98
N VAL A 74 -5.25 -4.45 -7.22
CA VAL A 74 -4.23 -3.53 -7.72
C VAL A 74 -4.27 -2.22 -6.93
N LEU A 75 -5.44 -1.63 -6.73
CA LEU A 75 -5.58 -0.38 -5.97
C LEU A 75 -5.21 -0.53 -4.48
N ARG A 76 -5.39 -1.71 -3.91
CA ARG A 76 -5.02 -1.99 -2.51
C ARG A 76 -3.56 -2.37 -2.33
N ALA A 77 -2.86 -2.74 -3.41
CA ALA A 77 -1.45 -3.05 -3.39
C ALA A 77 -0.64 -1.79 -3.09
N ARG A 78 0.09 -1.82 -1.96
CA ARG A 78 0.92 -0.70 -1.54
C ARG A 78 2.27 -0.74 -2.25
N VAL A 79 2.30 -0.31 -3.50
CA VAL A 79 3.55 -0.10 -4.24
C VAL A 79 4.01 1.34 -4.02
N ARG A 80 5.25 1.52 -3.58
CA ARG A 80 5.80 2.86 -3.36
C ARG A 80 6.09 3.49 -4.71
N THR A 81 5.52 4.66 -4.98
CA THR A 81 5.93 5.49 -6.12
C THR A 81 7.36 5.98 -5.89
N THR A 82 8.26 5.63 -6.80
CA THR A 82 9.63 6.13 -6.84
C THR A 82 9.83 6.96 -8.10
N GLY A 83 10.36 8.16 -7.96
CA GLY A 83 10.51 9.09 -9.09
C GLY A 83 9.22 9.84 -9.42
N VAL A 84 9.09 10.15 -10.71
CA VAL A 84 8.00 10.93 -11.30
C VAL A 84 7.34 10.06 -12.36
N ILE A 85 6.04 9.86 -12.24
CA ILE A 85 5.23 9.12 -13.21
C ILE A 85 4.32 10.12 -13.90
N GLU A 86 4.37 10.14 -15.23
CA GLU A 86 3.50 10.98 -16.06
C GLU A 86 2.36 10.12 -16.64
N THR A 87 1.13 10.64 -16.59
CA THR A 87 -0.03 9.99 -17.19
C THR A 87 -0.85 10.99 -17.97
N TRP A 88 -1.23 10.63 -19.20
CA TRP A 88 -2.09 11.44 -20.06
C TRP A 88 -3.49 10.84 -20.10
N PHE A 89 -4.51 11.66 -19.91
CA PHE A 89 -5.89 11.23 -20.10
C PHE A 89 -6.75 12.38 -20.64
N LYS A 90 -7.78 12.02 -21.41
CA LYS A 90 -8.77 12.97 -21.92
C LYS A 90 -9.92 13.07 -20.93
N MET A 91 -10.27 14.30 -20.55
CA MET A 91 -11.47 14.61 -19.79
C MET A 91 -12.30 15.59 -20.63
N GLU A 92 -13.47 15.13 -21.09
CA GLU A 92 -14.29 15.84 -22.10
C GLU A 92 -13.47 16.14 -23.36
N ASP A 93 -13.23 17.42 -23.67
CA ASP A 93 -12.41 17.89 -24.80
C ASP A 93 -11.04 18.45 -24.38
N VAL A 94 -10.64 18.21 -23.13
CA VAL A 94 -9.34 18.64 -22.59
C VAL A 94 -8.42 17.43 -22.39
N MET A 95 -7.20 17.52 -22.92
CA MET A 95 -6.13 16.58 -22.58
C MET A 95 -5.46 17.05 -21.27
N ILE A 96 -5.37 16.14 -20.30
CA ILE A 96 -4.77 16.41 -19.00
C ILE A 96 -3.50 15.56 -18.87
N LYS A 97 -2.39 16.22 -18.52
CA LYS A 97 -1.13 15.61 -18.12
C LYS A 97 -1.03 15.62 -16.60
N MET A 98 -1.11 14.46 -15.97
CA MET A 98 -0.98 14.27 -14.52
C MET A 98 0.41 13.76 -14.16
N PHE A 99 1.00 14.34 -13.13
CA PHE A 99 2.26 13.91 -12.54
C PHE A 99 2.00 13.34 -11.14
N ASP A 100 2.32 12.05 -10.96
CA ASP A 100 2.42 11.41 -9.64
C ASP A 100 3.88 11.39 -9.21
N VAL A 101 4.18 12.07 -8.09
CA VAL A 101 5.53 12.19 -7.55
C VAL A 101 5.56 11.56 -6.17
N GLY A 102 6.59 10.73 -5.91
CA GLY A 102 6.76 10.10 -4.61
C GLY A 102 6.71 11.13 -3.45
N GLY A 103 5.86 10.86 -2.45
CA GLY A 103 5.68 11.75 -1.29
C GLY A 103 6.69 11.55 -0.15
N GLN A 104 7.53 10.51 -0.22
CA GLN A 104 8.56 10.21 0.78
C GLN A 104 9.64 11.28 0.81
N ARG A 105 10.30 11.48 1.96
CA ARG A 105 11.25 12.59 2.14
C ARG A 105 12.43 12.52 1.18
N SER A 106 12.86 11.31 0.81
CA SER A 106 13.90 11.09 -0.21
C SER A 106 13.50 11.57 -1.62
N GLU A 107 12.21 11.53 -1.93
CA GLU A 107 11.66 11.84 -3.26
C GLU A 107 11.34 13.34 -3.43
N ARG A 108 11.17 14.09 -2.32
CA ARG A 108 10.77 15.51 -2.34
C ARG A 108 11.68 16.42 -3.16
N ARG A 109 12.97 16.09 -3.30
CA ARG A 109 13.89 16.87 -4.14
C ARG A 109 13.49 16.87 -5.62
N LYS A 110 12.75 15.86 -6.09
CA LYS A 110 12.29 15.73 -7.47
C LYS A 110 11.07 16.59 -7.77
N TRP A 111 10.33 17.02 -6.74
CA TRP A 111 9.09 17.78 -6.91
C TRP A 111 9.29 19.05 -7.75
N ILE A 112 10.40 19.76 -7.54
CA ILE A 112 10.70 21.01 -8.25
C ILE A 112 10.79 20.83 -9.77
N GLN A 113 11.12 19.62 -10.24
CA GLN A 113 11.20 19.29 -11.67
C GLN A 113 9.83 19.19 -12.33
N CYS A 114 8.76 19.01 -11.54
CA CYS A 114 7.39 18.82 -12.01
C CYS A 114 6.51 20.06 -11.84
N PHE A 115 7.07 21.18 -11.38
CA PHE A 115 6.32 22.42 -11.11
C PHE A 115 6.33 23.42 -12.27
N ASP A 116 6.97 23.09 -13.40
CA ASP A 116 6.92 23.95 -14.57
C ASP A 116 5.52 23.90 -15.24
N ASN A 117 4.89 25.06 -15.40
CA ASN A 117 3.58 25.25 -16.04
C ASN A 117 2.39 24.44 -15.45
N VAL A 118 2.48 24.06 -14.18
CA VAL A 118 1.37 23.39 -13.47
C VAL A 118 0.18 24.33 -13.30
N LYS A 119 -1.03 23.84 -13.61
CA LYS A 119 -2.30 24.57 -13.45
C LYS A 119 -2.94 24.37 -12.10
N CYS A 120 -2.79 23.17 -11.53
CA CYS A 120 -3.41 22.79 -10.26
C CYS A 120 -2.54 21.79 -9.51
N VAL A 121 -2.57 21.87 -8.18
CA VAL A 121 -1.97 20.91 -7.26
C VAL A 121 -3.10 20.25 -6.47
N LEU A 122 -3.24 18.94 -6.59
CA LEU A 122 -4.11 18.12 -5.76
C LEU A 122 -3.31 17.61 -4.57
N PHE A 123 -3.73 18.00 -3.38
CA PHE A 123 -3.08 17.66 -2.13
C PHE A 123 -3.88 16.60 -1.39
N VAL A 124 -3.32 15.40 -1.25
CA VAL A 124 -3.98 14.25 -0.63
C VAL A 124 -3.43 14.03 0.77
N VAL A 125 -4.33 13.88 1.75
CA VAL A 125 -4.01 13.63 3.15
C VAL A 125 -4.71 12.38 3.64
N ALA A 126 -3.94 11.48 4.26
CA ALA A 126 -4.50 10.31 4.93
C ALA A 126 -5.04 10.70 6.32
N ILE A 127 -6.30 11.12 6.40
CA ILE A 127 -6.94 11.54 7.66
C ILE A 127 -6.96 10.39 8.68
N SER A 128 -7.10 9.15 8.23
CA SER A 128 -7.07 7.95 9.07
C SER A 128 -5.73 7.72 9.77
N ALA A 129 -4.67 8.44 9.41
CA ALA A 129 -3.34 8.32 10.00
C ALA A 129 -3.07 9.30 11.15
N TYR A 130 -4.10 9.98 11.67
CA TYR A 130 -3.98 11.01 12.70
C TYR A 130 -3.31 10.54 14.01
N ASP A 131 -3.39 9.25 14.32
CA ASP A 131 -2.81 8.61 15.51
C ASP A 131 -1.58 7.73 15.20
N MET A 132 -1.14 7.71 13.93
CA MET A 132 0.05 6.97 13.51
C MET A 132 1.28 7.87 13.46
N CYS A 133 2.47 7.32 13.72
CA CYS A 133 3.73 8.04 13.53
C CYS A 133 4.35 7.81 12.13
N LEU A 134 5.28 8.68 11.72
CA LEU A 134 6.04 8.48 10.50
C LEU A 134 7.05 7.33 10.68
N ILE A 135 7.17 6.47 9.66
CA ILE A 135 8.20 5.41 9.61
C ILE A 135 9.60 6.02 9.70
N GLU A 136 9.80 7.16 9.04
CA GLU A 136 11.07 7.88 9.02
C GLU A 136 11.39 8.55 10.37
N ASP A 137 10.37 8.85 11.18
CA ASP A 137 10.51 9.55 12.46
C ASP A 137 9.34 9.20 13.41
N PRO A 138 9.54 8.25 14.34
CA PRO A 138 8.51 7.83 15.30
C PRO A 138 8.06 8.93 16.27
N SER A 139 8.77 10.06 16.34
CA SER A 139 8.39 11.20 17.18
C SER A 139 7.41 12.16 16.49
N MET A 140 7.13 11.96 15.20
CA MET A 140 6.23 12.81 14.42
C MET A 140 4.97 12.06 13.98
N VAL A 141 3.81 12.71 14.16
CA VAL A 141 2.51 12.21 13.69
C VAL A 141 2.42 12.25 12.16
N ASN A 142 1.82 11.20 11.59
CA ASN A 142 1.73 10.90 10.17
C ASN A 142 0.58 11.65 9.49
N LEU A 143 0.65 12.98 9.43
CA LEU A 143 -0.10 13.74 8.42
C LEU A 143 0.70 13.73 7.11
N LYS A 144 0.57 12.64 6.35
CA LYS A 144 1.23 12.49 5.05
C LYS A 144 0.53 13.32 3.99
N ILE A 145 1.37 14.01 3.22
CA ILE A 145 1.02 14.89 2.11
C ILE A 145 1.47 14.20 0.82
N VAL A 146 0.55 14.00 -0.13
CA VAL A 146 0.89 13.63 -1.51
C VAL A 146 0.39 14.75 -2.43
N SER A 147 1.31 15.39 -3.17
CA SER A 147 0.95 16.35 -4.22
C SER A 147 0.88 15.64 -5.56
N ILE A 148 -0.27 15.71 -6.21
CA ILE A 148 -0.48 15.35 -7.61
C ILE A 148 -0.56 16.66 -8.39
N ASN A 149 0.32 16.86 -9.37
CA ASN A 149 0.35 18.08 -10.16
C ASN A 149 -0.32 17.85 -11.53
N PHE A 150 -1.07 18.85 -12.01
CA PHE A 150 -1.69 18.82 -13.35
C PHE A 150 -1.05 19.85 -14.28
N SER A 151 -0.59 19.43 -15.45
CA SER A 151 -0.29 20.29 -16.61
C SER A 151 -1.32 20.04 -17.71
N THR A 152 -1.60 21.08 -18.51
CA THR A 152 -2.20 20.94 -19.85
C THR A 152 -1.15 20.50 -20.86
#